data_AF-A0A6G4N7M9-F1
#
_entry.id   AF-A0A6G4N7M9-F1
#
_cell.length_a   1.000
_cell.length_b   1.000
_cell.length_c   1.000
_cell.angle_alpha   90.00
_cell.angle_beta   90.00
_cell.angle_gamma   90.00
#
_symmetry.space_group_name_H-M   'P 1'
#
loop_
_entity.id
_entity.type
_entity.pdbx_description
1 polymer ?
#
loop_
_entity_poly.entity_id
_entity_poly.type
_entity_poly.pdbx_seq_one_letter_code
_entity_poly.pdbx_strand_id
1 'polypeptide(L)'
;ILTISNWDKSNSKSKVLDVIESGAKNQNIQIIKSVKDFDNKKEFFVFNSKRNNSDFIRNKTSLLTPSDLLNREIKGKYYIIGEHFNVEELTSELKKAGLTSEVEYINRNILFFELVIDNDLLVPFIFLGVLYLLYFLYDRGYNLKFYAIQKLHGFSTTRIIFHNIHIKIIYWLVLTAIFFIANILIIHIANLELDFLMFIRRFIVLLFVFACITTLLWLISYSLLLKLSIPLILKGKKGYKFSIFMGTFTKCIMVLILSFLLAQNLNAYTKLKNIYDSEKIWQKLDNYYTLEISPNIRNSEEKQILETNIYNLIKKSEQLGGLLLKNNNIANPDKNNYIPENGNVFFINNNFLNFYKNINHDFKMIDNHSDKINVFIPPRLQYQKSEIQKNHQGWIDFQKQQNKKVDVQVLSKNVSVFSFDRTTNLKFGYLDSPIVMLLTLDDLTGDFYLAAVSQGGYLFKDLDTLKQLLKDNHLEEEISGITNYKDSVLNELNETKTKMIITIVTIII
;
A
#
# COMPACT_ATOMS: atom_id res chain seq x y z
N ILE A 1 15.56 -11.72 3.17
CA ILE A 1 15.44 -10.94 4.41
C ILE A 1 15.81 -11.87 5.53
N LEU A 2 16.76 -11.48 6.37
CA LEU A 2 17.05 -12.14 7.63
C LEU A 2 16.26 -11.42 8.71
N THR A 3 15.36 -12.11 9.39
CA THR A 3 14.58 -11.56 10.50
C THR A 3 15.16 -12.13 11.79
N ILE A 4 15.67 -11.25 12.65
CA ILE A 4 16.10 -11.62 14.00
C ILE A 4 14.94 -11.33 14.95
N SER A 5 14.29 -12.39 15.44
CA SER A 5 13.08 -12.28 16.27
C SER A 5 13.38 -12.20 17.76
N ASN A 6 14.43 -12.87 18.23
CA ASN A 6 14.80 -12.86 19.64
C ASN A 6 16.32 -12.84 19.83
N TRP A 7 16.73 -12.32 20.99
CA TRP A 7 18.10 -12.38 21.49
C TRP A 7 18.07 -12.74 22.97
N ASP A 8 18.62 -13.90 23.32
CA ASP A 8 18.60 -14.44 24.69
C ASP A 8 19.60 -13.77 25.65
N LYS A 9 20.40 -12.81 25.15
CA LYS A 9 21.44 -12.07 25.89
C LYS A 9 22.55 -12.95 26.48
N SER A 10 22.70 -14.19 26.01
CA SER A 10 23.79 -15.11 26.42
C SER A 10 25.19 -14.61 26.04
N ASN A 11 25.29 -13.81 24.98
CA ASN A 11 26.52 -13.20 24.49
C ASN A 11 26.40 -11.67 24.48
N SER A 12 27.52 -10.95 24.55
CA SER A 12 27.53 -9.49 24.45
C SER A 12 27.12 -9.01 23.05
N LYS A 13 26.51 -7.82 22.96
CA LYS A 13 26.09 -7.22 21.68
C LYS A 13 27.22 -7.11 20.66
N SER A 14 28.42 -6.70 21.10
CA SER A 14 29.61 -6.66 20.24
C SER A 14 29.90 -8.04 19.63
N LYS A 15 29.91 -9.09 20.46
CA LYS A 15 30.17 -10.46 20.01
C LYS A 15 29.11 -10.95 19.02
N VAL A 16 27.85 -10.59 19.22
CA VAL A 16 26.77 -10.91 18.28
C VAL A 16 26.96 -10.20 16.94
N LEU A 17 27.30 -8.92 16.95
CA LEU A 17 27.58 -8.16 15.71
C LEU A 17 28.79 -8.72 14.96
N ASP A 18 29.83 -9.16 15.67
CA ASP A 18 31.01 -9.82 15.10
C ASP A 18 30.65 -11.16 14.45
N VAL A 19 29.71 -11.91 15.03
CA VAL A 19 29.19 -13.15 14.42
C VAL A 19 28.42 -12.86 13.13
N ILE A 20 27.60 -11.79 13.09
CA ILE A 20 26.90 -11.38 11.86
C ILE A 20 27.92 -10.98 10.77
N GLU A 21 28.95 -10.21 11.12
CA GLU A 21 30.02 -9.81 10.20
C GLU A 21 30.83 -11.02 9.69
N SER A 22 31.13 -11.96 10.58
CA SER A 22 31.89 -13.18 10.24
C SER A 22 31.07 -14.11 9.35
N GLY A 23 29.80 -14.34 9.69
CA GLY A 23 28.88 -15.11 8.85
C GLY A 23 28.70 -14.48 7.47
N ALA A 24 28.62 -13.15 7.39
CA ALA A 24 28.60 -12.43 6.12
C ALA A 24 29.86 -12.65 5.28
N LYS A 25 31.05 -12.64 5.90
CA LYS A 25 32.33 -12.92 5.21
C LYS A 25 32.47 -14.37 4.78
N ASN A 26 32.17 -15.31 5.67
CA ASN A 26 32.31 -16.75 5.44
C ASN A 26 31.42 -17.22 4.28
N GLN A 27 30.18 -16.75 4.26
CA GLN A 27 29.22 -17.06 3.20
C GLN A 27 29.40 -16.18 1.95
N ASN A 28 30.39 -15.27 1.95
CA ASN A 28 30.59 -14.27 0.92
C ASN A 28 29.27 -13.57 0.55
N ILE A 29 28.55 -13.05 1.54
CA ILE A 29 27.32 -12.27 1.41
C ILE A 29 27.49 -10.88 2.02
N GLN A 30 26.66 -9.92 1.60
CA GLN A 30 26.57 -8.61 2.23
C GLN A 30 25.27 -8.57 3.02
N ILE A 31 25.34 -8.26 4.32
CA ILE A 31 24.15 -8.12 5.17
C ILE A 31 23.99 -6.63 5.47
N ILE A 32 22.79 -6.10 5.29
CA ILE A 32 22.52 -4.68 5.46
C ILE A 32 21.41 -4.53 6.49
N LYS A 33 21.70 -3.79 7.56
CA LYS A 33 20.68 -3.35 8.49
C LYS A 33 20.18 -1.98 8.08
N SER A 34 18.89 -1.88 7.81
CA SER A 34 18.23 -0.57 7.68
C SER A 34 17.75 -0.16 9.06
N VAL A 35 18.20 0.99 9.52
CA VAL A 35 17.64 1.66 10.70
C VAL A 35 16.99 2.93 10.19
N LYS A 36 15.76 3.20 10.61
CA LYS A 36 15.14 4.49 10.33
C LYS A 36 15.41 5.39 11.52
N ASP A 37 15.91 6.59 11.24
CA ASP A 37 15.93 7.65 12.24
C ASP A 37 14.55 8.33 12.32
N PHE A 38 14.35 9.13 13.36
CA PHE A 38 13.13 9.87 13.64
C PHE A 38 12.62 10.73 12.48
N ASP A 39 13.53 11.24 11.65
CA ASP A 39 13.20 12.00 10.45
C ASP A 39 12.77 11.13 9.26
N ASN A 40 12.48 9.85 9.49
CA ASN A 40 12.22 8.84 8.45
C ASN A 40 13.39 8.71 7.46
N LYS A 41 14.57 9.25 7.82
CA LYS A 41 15.83 9.07 7.09
C LYS A 41 16.31 7.66 7.33
N LYS A 42 16.50 6.92 6.24
CA LYS A 42 17.02 5.56 6.29
C LYS A 42 18.53 5.62 6.40
N GLU A 43 19.03 5.17 7.53
CA GLU A 43 20.45 4.94 7.76
C GLU A 43 20.75 3.46 7.58
N PHE A 44 21.92 3.16 7.02
CA PHE A 44 22.28 1.78 6.72
C PHE A 44 23.59 1.41 7.41
N PHE A 45 23.60 0.25 8.04
CA PHE A 45 24.84 -0.41 8.41
C PHE A 45 25.09 -1.59 7.47
N VAL A 46 26.30 -1.67 6.94
CA VAL A 46 26.70 -2.69 5.97
C VAL A 46 27.73 -3.62 6.59
N PHE A 47 27.34 -4.86 6.80
CA PHE A 47 28.24 -5.96 7.13
C PHE A 47 28.90 -6.50 5.84
N ASN A 48 30.17 -6.86 5.94
CA ASN A 48 31.01 -7.27 4.80
C ASN A 48 31.05 -6.20 3.68
N SER A 49 31.33 -4.95 4.05
CA SER A 49 31.37 -3.79 3.14
C SER A 49 32.39 -3.89 2.00
N LYS A 50 33.36 -4.82 2.09
CA LYS A 50 34.35 -5.09 1.03
C LYS A 50 33.76 -5.78 -0.20
N ARG A 51 32.59 -6.42 -0.08
CA ARG A 51 31.90 -7.05 -1.21
C ARG A 51 31.21 -5.98 -2.04
N ASN A 52 31.92 -5.53 -3.08
CA ASN A 52 31.67 -4.32 -3.86
C ASN A 52 30.49 -4.43 -4.85
N ASN A 53 29.29 -4.81 -4.39
CA ASN A 53 28.12 -5.01 -5.27
C ASN A 53 27.08 -3.88 -5.20
N SER A 54 27.31 -2.80 -4.47
CA SER A 54 26.32 -1.72 -4.37
C SER A 54 26.96 -0.33 -4.26
N ASP A 55 27.42 0.23 -5.38
CA ASP A 55 27.64 1.68 -5.53
C ASP A 55 26.37 2.49 -5.17
N PHE A 56 25.21 1.85 -5.23
CA PHE A 56 23.91 2.42 -4.87
C PHE A 56 23.78 2.84 -3.39
N ILE A 57 24.47 2.18 -2.45
CA ILE A 57 24.39 2.53 -1.02
C ILE A 57 25.39 3.63 -0.67
N ARG A 58 26.57 3.63 -1.31
CA ARG A 58 27.67 4.55 -0.99
C ARG A 58 27.36 6.02 -1.29
N ASN A 59 26.57 6.30 -2.32
CA ASN A 59 26.43 7.68 -2.82
C ASN A 59 25.17 8.43 -2.34
N LYS A 60 24.20 7.76 -1.69
CA LYS A 60 22.88 8.38 -1.41
C LYS A 60 22.36 8.23 0.04
N THR A 61 23.10 7.61 0.96
CA THR A 61 22.57 7.29 2.31
C THR A 61 23.58 7.53 3.43
N SER A 62 23.10 7.90 4.64
CA SER A 62 23.95 7.96 5.83
C SER A 62 24.34 6.54 6.26
N LEU A 63 25.65 6.29 6.30
CA LEU A 63 26.23 5.03 6.75
C LEU A 63 26.48 5.10 8.26
N LEU A 64 25.91 4.15 9.01
CA LEU A 64 26.14 4.02 10.44
C LEU A 64 27.56 3.52 10.73
N THR A 65 28.15 4.01 11.81
CA THR A 65 29.40 3.45 12.33
C THR A 65 29.13 2.22 13.21
N PRO A 66 30.13 1.35 13.45
CA PRO A 66 29.98 0.22 14.37
C PRO A 66 29.58 0.64 15.79
N SER A 67 30.05 1.80 16.26
CA SER A 67 29.68 2.38 17.56
C SER A 67 28.21 2.78 17.63
N ASP A 68 27.67 3.33 16.54
CA ASP A 68 26.25 3.70 16.50
C ASP A 68 25.38 2.45 16.59
N LEU A 69 25.78 1.37 15.91
CA LEU A 69 25.06 0.10 15.93
C LEU A 69 25.03 -0.57 17.30
N LEU A 70 26.07 -0.40 18.13
CA LEU A 70 26.09 -0.89 19.51
C LEU A 70 25.00 -0.24 20.37
N ASN A 71 24.52 0.94 20.00
CA ASN A 71 23.44 1.64 20.69
C ASN A 71 22.06 1.40 20.06
N ARG A 72 21.95 0.55 19.02
CA ARG A 72 20.68 0.25 18.30
C ARG A 72 20.21 -1.19 18.46
N GLU A 73 18.92 -1.45 18.65
CA GLU A 73 18.36 -2.79 18.85
C GLU A 73 18.86 -3.84 17.83
N ILE A 74 19.31 -5.03 18.26
CA ILE A 74 19.80 -6.08 17.34
C ILE A 74 18.65 -6.77 16.59
N LYS A 75 17.46 -6.84 17.17
CA LYS A 75 16.29 -7.47 16.56
C LYS A 75 15.85 -6.70 15.31
N GLY A 76 15.03 -7.34 14.49
CA GLY A 76 14.44 -6.73 13.29
C GLY A 76 14.93 -7.33 11.98
N LYS A 77 14.64 -6.62 10.88
CA LYS A 77 14.85 -7.10 9.51
C LYS A 77 16.18 -6.63 8.93
N TYR A 78 16.93 -7.56 8.37
CA TYR A 78 18.19 -7.37 7.69
C TYR A 78 18.05 -7.80 6.22
N TYR A 79 18.64 -7.02 5.30
CA TYR A 79 18.67 -7.33 3.88
C TYR A 79 19.96 -8.07 3.53
N ILE A 80 19.83 -9.28 3.01
CA ILE A 80 20.96 -10.05 2.51
C ILE A 80 21.07 -9.82 1.01
N ILE A 81 22.25 -9.38 0.55
CA ILE A 81 22.61 -9.33 -0.86
C ILE A 81 23.64 -10.43 -1.11
N GLY A 82 23.28 -11.40 -1.95
CA GLY A 82 24.13 -12.50 -2.39
C GLY A 82 23.34 -13.48 -3.25
N GLU A 83 24.00 -14.13 -4.20
CA GLU A 83 23.34 -15.03 -5.15
C GLU A 83 23.14 -16.43 -4.57
N HIS A 84 24.11 -16.93 -3.80
CA HIS A 84 24.07 -18.28 -3.21
C HIS A 84 24.76 -18.26 -1.84
N PHE A 85 24.07 -18.70 -0.79
CA PHE A 85 24.63 -18.93 0.54
C PHE A 85 23.85 -20.01 1.29
N ASN A 86 24.49 -20.62 2.28
CA ASN A 86 23.87 -21.64 3.10
C ASN A 86 23.06 -21.00 4.24
N VAL A 87 21.73 -21.06 4.13
CA VAL A 87 20.81 -20.50 5.12
C VAL A 87 20.90 -21.22 6.46
N GLU A 88 21.04 -22.55 6.45
CA GLU A 88 21.10 -23.35 7.68
C GLU A 88 22.38 -23.05 8.45
N GLU A 89 23.50 -22.90 7.74
CA GLU A 89 24.78 -22.55 8.35
C GLU A 89 24.74 -21.16 8.98
N LEU A 90 24.24 -20.16 8.25
CA LEU A 90 24.10 -18.79 8.77
C LEU A 90 23.17 -18.74 9.99
N THR A 91 22.00 -19.37 9.92
CA THR A 91 21.04 -19.39 11.04
C THR A 91 21.54 -20.20 12.23
N SER A 92 22.32 -21.25 12.01
CA SER A 92 22.99 -22.02 13.07
C SER A 92 24.08 -21.22 13.78
N GLU A 93 24.91 -20.47 13.04
CA GLU A 93 25.90 -19.55 13.62
C GLU A 93 25.24 -18.47 14.48
N LEU A 94 24.15 -17.85 13.99
CA LEU A 94 23.39 -16.86 14.74
C LEU A 94 22.72 -17.47 15.98
N LYS A 95 22.18 -18.69 15.88
CA LYS A 95 21.60 -19.42 17.01
C LYS A 95 22.63 -19.73 18.10
N LYS A 96 23.86 -20.11 17.73
CA LYS A 96 24.97 -20.28 18.69
C LYS A 96 25.35 -18.98 19.41
N ALA A 97 25.13 -17.83 18.77
CA ALA A 97 25.32 -16.52 19.37
C ALA A 97 24.14 -16.06 20.26
N GLY A 98 23.07 -16.86 20.36
CA GLY A 98 21.90 -16.57 21.16
C GLY A 98 20.77 -15.85 20.41
N LEU A 99 20.79 -15.87 19.08
CA LEU A 99 19.78 -15.23 18.23
C LEU A 99 18.80 -16.25 17.66
N THR A 100 17.50 -15.94 17.74
CA THR A 100 16.49 -16.63 16.94
C THR A 100 16.35 -15.88 15.63
N SER A 101 16.64 -16.55 14.51
CA SER A 101 16.65 -15.92 13.20
C SER A 101 16.01 -16.78 12.12
N GLU A 102 15.27 -16.15 11.22
CA GLU A 102 14.66 -16.77 10.04
C GLU A 102 15.10 -16.04 8.78
N VAL A 103 15.25 -16.77 7.67
CA VAL A 103 15.62 -16.19 6.38
C VAL A 103 14.51 -16.42 5.38
N GLU A 104 13.92 -15.33 4.91
CA GLU A 104 12.90 -15.31 3.88
C GLU A 104 13.51 -14.88 2.54
N TYR A 105 13.26 -15.63 1.47
CA TYR A 105 13.67 -15.22 0.13
C TYR A 105 12.66 -14.23 -0.43
N ILE A 106 13.12 -13.00 -0.70
CA ILE A 106 12.30 -12.05 -1.45
C ILE A 106 12.28 -12.51 -2.92
N ASN A 107 11.13 -12.96 -3.39
CA ASN A 107 10.95 -13.20 -4.80
C ASN A 107 10.83 -11.86 -5.53
N ARG A 108 11.89 -11.47 -6.24
CA ARG A 108 11.94 -10.21 -7.00
C ARG A 108 10.84 -10.11 -8.06
N ASN A 109 10.36 -11.25 -8.58
CA ASN A 109 9.27 -11.26 -9.54
C ASN A 109 7.94 -10.95 -8.85
N ILE A 110 7.72 -11.44 -7.63
CA ILE A 110 6.53 -11.09 -6.82
C ILE A 110 6.52 -9.60 -6.53
N LEU A 111 7.64 -9.01 -6.10
CA LEU A 111 7.75 -7.56 -5.92
C LEU A 111 7.43 -6.77 -7.20
N PHE A 112 7.85 -7.26 -8.37
CA PHE A 112 7.49 -6.62 -9.63
C PHE A 112 5.98 -6.70 -9.91
N PHE A 113 5.36 -7.86 -9.66
CA PHE A 113 3.91 -7.99 -9.80
C PHE A 113 3.15 -7.14 -8.79
N GLU A 114 3.61 -7.05 -7.54
CA GLU A 114 3.06 -6.13 -6.53
C GLU A 114 3.14 -4.69 -7.02
N LEU A 115 4.30 -4.23 -7.52
CA LEU A 115 4.43 -2.90 -8.12
C LEU A 115 3.46 -2.66 -9.28
N VAL A 116 3.24 -3.65 -10.16
CA VAL A 116 2.27 -3.54 -11.27
C VAL A 116 0.84 -3.42 -10.75
N ILE A 117 0.50 -4.17 -9.70
CA ILE A 117 -0.83 -4.16 -9.08
C ILE A 117 -1.07 -2.86 -8.32
N ASP A 118 -0.11 -2.43 -7.48
CA ASP A 118 -0.20 -1.24 -6.64
C ASP A 118 -0.37 0.04 -7.48
N ASN A 119 0.26 0.07 -8.66
CA ASN A 119 0.16 1.18 -9.62
C ASN A 119 -1.04 1.05 -10.59
N ASP A 120 -1.97 0.10 -10.37
CA ASP A 120 -3.16 -0.13 -11.21
C ASP A 120 -2.83 -0.40 -12.70
N LEU A 121 -1.62 -0.89 -13.01
CA LEU A 121 -1.15 -1.15 -14.38
C LEU A 121 -1.64 -2.49 -14.94
N LEU A 122 -2.12 -3.39 -14.07
CA LEU A 122 -2.60 -4.71 -14.46
C LEU A 122 -3.78 -4.65 -15.44
N VAL A 123 -4.77 -3.78 -15.17
CA VAL A 123 -5.95 -3.61 -16.02
C VAL A 123 -5.56 -3.12 -17.43
N PRO A 124 -4.76 -2.05 -17.59
CA PRO A 124 -4.22 -1.65 -18.89
C PRO A 124 -3.51 -2.78 -19.64
N PHE A 125 -2.69 -3.59 -18.97
CA PHE A 125 -1.98 -4.70 -19.62
C PHE A 125 -2.93 -5.79 -20.13
N ILE A 126 -3.94 -6.17 -19.34
CA ILE A 126 -4.97 -7.13 -19.78
C ILE A 126 -5.75 -6.55 -20.97
N PHE A 127 -6.13 -5.28 -20.91
CA PHE A 127 -6.83 -4.60 -21.99
C PHE A 127 -6.02 -4.63 -23.29
N LEU A 128 -4.74 -4.27 -23.22
CA LEU A 128 -3.84 -4.29 -24.36
C LEU A 128 -3.76 -5.71 -24.96
N GLY A 129 -3.62 -6.74 -24.12
CA GLY A 129 -3.61 -8.14 -24.56
C GLY A 129 -4.90 -8.56 -25.27
N VAL A 130 -6.06 -8.19 -24.73
CA VAL A 130 -7.36 -8.46 -25.34
C VAL A 130 -7.51 -7.72 -26.66
N LEU A 131 -7.10 -6.46 -26.75
CA LEU A 131 -7.09 -5.67 -27.99
C LEU A 131 -6.24 -6.34 -29.07
N TYR A 132 -5.01 -6.76 -28.76
CA TYR A 132 -4.15 -7.47 -29.71
C TYR A 132 -4.79 -8.78 -30.18
N LEU A 133 -5.39 -9.55 -29.27
CA LEU A 133 -6.09 -10.78 -29.63
C LEU A 133 -7.26 -10.52 -30.58
N LEU A 134 -8.11 -9.54 -30.25
CA LEU A 134 -9.26 -9.17 -31.08
C LEU A 134 -8.82 -8.62 -32.44
N TYR A 135 -7.76 -7.81 -32.48
CA TYR A 135 -7.15 -7.32 -33.71
C TYR A 135 -6.68 -8.47 -34.60
N PHE A 136 -5.93 -9.44 -34.05
CA PHE A 136 -5.47 -10.58 -34.83
C PHE A 136 -6.63 -11.47 -35.31
N LEU A 137 -7.61 -11.74 -34.45
CA LEU A 137 -8.80 -12.52 -34.83
C LEU A 137 -9.59 -11.83 -35.95
N TYR A 138 -9.73 -10.50 -35.88
CA TYR A 138 -10.38 -9.71 -36.92
C TYR A 138 -9.61 -9.74 -38.24
N ASP A 139 -8.29 -9.48 -38.22
CA ASP A 139 -7.42 -9.54 -39.40
C ASP A 139 -7.49 -10.92 -40.08
N ARG A 140 -7.47 -12.00 -39.29
CA ARG A 140 -7.62 -13.36 -39.83
C ARG A 140 -9.01 -13.61 -40.40
N GLY A 141 -10.05 -13.16 -39.70
CA GLY A 141 -11.45 -13.25 -40.13
C GLY A 141 -11.69 -12.56 -41.47
N TYR A 142 -11.16 -11.34 -41.63
CA TYR A 142 -11.28 -10.56 -42.85
C TYR A 142 -10.55 -11.22 -44.03
N ASN A 143 -9.33 -11.71 -43.80
CA ASN A 143 -8.50 -12.34 -44.83
C ASN A 143 -8.79 -13.85 -45.06
N LEU A 144 -9.90 -14.39 -44.52
CA LEU A 144 -10.26 -15.81 -44.67
C LEU A 144 -10.33 -16.29 -46.12
N LYS A 145 -10.79 -15.45 -47.06
CA LYS A 145 -10.85 -15.80 -48.49
C LYS A 145 -9.46 -16.01 -49.07
N PHE A 146 -8.52 -15.13 -48.72
CA PHE A 146 -7.13 -15.22 -49.17
C PHE A 146 -6.48 -16.51 -48.66
N TYR A 147 -6.67 -16.87 -47.38
CA TYR A 147 -6.16 -18.14 -46.84
C TYR A 147 -6.83 -19.37 -47.43
N ALA A 148 -8.13 -19.29 -47.77
CA ALA A 148 -8.82 -20.39 -48.45
C ALA A 148 -8.27 -20.64 -49.87
N ILE A 149 -7.94 -19.58 -50.61
CA ILE A 149 -7.29 -19.67 -51.92
C ILE A 149 -5.89 -20.30 -51.77
N GLN A 150 -5.09 -19.86 -50.79
CA GLN A 150 -3.78 -20.46 -50.53
C GLN A 150 -3.87 -21.96 -50.21
N LYS A 151 -4.84 -22.37 -49.38
CA LYS A 151 -5.09 -23.80 -49.09
C LYS A 151 -5.51 -24.57 -50.34
N LEU A 152 -6.30 -23.98 -51.23
CA LEU A 152 -6.68 -24.59 -52.51
C LEU A 152 -5.47 -24.80 -53.43
N HIS A 153 -4.50 -23.88 -53.40
CA HIS A 153 -3.21 -24.02 -54.10
C HIS A 153 -2.21 -24.94 -53.36
N GLY A 154 -2.65 -25.73 -52.38
CA GLY A 154 -1.81 -26.74 -51.72
C GLY A 154 -0.93 -26.20 -50.58
N PHE A 155 -1.16 -24.98 -50.10
CA PHE A 155 -0.42 -24.49 -48.92
C PHE A 155 -0.90 -25.21 -47.65
N SER A 156 0.04 -25.78 -46.90
CA SER A 156 -0.22 -26.27 -45.55
C SER A 156 -0.50 -25.09 -44.60
N THR A 157 -1.22 -25.34 -43.50
CA THR A 157 -1.48 -24.32 -42.47
C THR A 157 -0.17 -23.73 -41.92
N THR A 158 0.89 -24.54 -41.77
CA THR A 158 2.21 -24.08 -41.33
C THR A 158 2.85 -23.14 -42.35
N ARG A 159 2.78 -23.46 -43.64
CA ARG A 159 3.31 -22.59 -44.71
C ARG A 159 2.59 -21.24 -44.74
N ILE A 160 1.30 -21.21 -44.44
CA ILE A 160 0.50 -19.97 -44.32
C ILE A 160 0.90 -19.14 -43.10
N ILE A 161 1.22 -19.78 -41.96
CA ILE A 161 1.67 -19.09 -40.74
C ILE A 161 3.00 -18.39 -40.98
N PHE A 162 3.97 -19.09 -41.59
CA PHE A 162 5.31 -18.56 -41.83
C PHE A 162 5.42 -17.73 -43.12
N HIS A 163 4.34 -17.65 -43.92
CA HIS A 163 4.31 -16.82 -45.11
C HIS A 163 4.45 -15.34 -44.72
N ASN A 164 5.47 -14.67 -45.26
CA ASN A 164 5.79 -13.27 -44.99
C ASN A 164 6.11 -12.93 -43.52
N ILE A 165 6.60 -13.90 -42.74
CA ILE A 165 6.98 -13.65 -41.34
C ILE A 165 8.07 -12.57 -41.21
N HIS A 166 8.96 -12.44 -42.19
CA HIS A 166 10.01 -11.42 -42.24
C HIS A 166 9.44 -9.99 -42.18
N ILE A 167 8.30 -9.73 -42.86
CA ILE A 167 7.63 -8.42 -42.81
C ILE A 167 7.14 -8.11 -41.39
N LYS A 168 6.63 -9.13 -40.68
CA LYS A 168 6.18 -8.97 -39.29
C LYS A 168 7.35 -8.78 -38.33
N ILE A 169 8.46 -9.47 -38.54
CA ILE A 169 9.70 -9.27 -37.77
C ILE A 169 10.19 -7.83 -37.93
N ILE A 170 10.22 -7.31 -39.16
CA ILE A 170 10.62 -5.91 -39.43
C ILE A 170 9.67 -4.94 -38.70
N TYR A 171 8.35 -5.15 -38.78
CA TYR A 171 7.38 -4.32 -38.06
C TYR A 171 7.65 -4.30 -36.55
N TRP A 172 7.89 -5.46 -35.93
CA TRP A 172 8.19 -5.55 -34.50
C TRP A 172 9.54 -4.89 -34.14
N LEU A 173 10.56 -5.04 -34.98
CA LEU A 173 11.86 -4.38 -34.78
C LEU A 173 11.73 -2.85 -34.84
N VAL A 174 10.94 -2.32 -35.78
CA VAL A 174 10.70 -0.88 -35.88
C VAL A 174 9.92 -0.37 -34.67
N LEU A 175 8.85 -1.07 -34.25
CA LEU A 175 8.06 -0.70 -33.08
C LEU A 175 8.90 -0.70 -31.80
N THR A 176 9.74 -1.72 -31.60
CA THR A 176 10.63 -1.81 -30.44
C THR A 176 11.71 -0.74 -30.45
N ALA A 177 12.27 -0.40 -31.61
CA ALA A 177 13.23 0.71 -31.74
C ALA A 177 12.60 2.06 -31.38
N ILE A 178 11.37 2.34 -31.86
CA ILE A 178 10.63 3.56 -31.50
C ILE A 178 10.38 3.61 -29.99
N PHE A 179 9.92 2.49 -29.40
CA PHE A 179 9.65 2.43 -27.97
C PHE A 179 10.93 2.63 -27.13
N PHE A 180 12.06 2.06 -27.57
CA PHE A 180 13.36 2.26 -26.91
C PHE A 180 13.81 3.72 -26.93
N ILE A 181 13.72 4.38 -28.08
CA ILE A 181 14.08 5.80 -28.25
C ILE A 181 13.19 6.68 -27.36
N ALA A 182 11.87 6.41 -27.33
CA ALA A 182 10.93 7.15 -26.49
C ALA A 182 11.27 7.03 -25.00
N ASN A 183 11.64 5.83 -24.53
CA ASN A 183 12.01 5.62 -23.12
C ASN A 183 13.33 6.34 -22.77
N ILE A 184 14.33 6.34 -23.65
CA ILE A 184 15.58 7.09 -23.44
C ILE A 184 15.28 8.60 -23.33
N LEU A 185 14.43 9.12 -24.21
CA LEU A 185 13.99 10.52 -24.16
C LEU A 185 13.29 10.84 -22.84
N ILE A 186 12.37 9.99 -22.38
CA ILE A 186 11.66 10.18 -21.10
C ILE A 186 12.65 10.20 -19.93
N ILE A 187 13.62 9.27 -19.90
CA ILE A 187 14.64 9.24 -18.84
C ILE A 187 15.47 10.53 -18.83
N HIS A 188 15.86 11.01 -20.02
CA HIS A 188 16.63 12.24 -20.16
C HIS A 188 15.83 13.46 -19.70
N ILE A 189 14.57 13.59 -20.10
CA ILE A 189 13.68 14.69 -19.70
C ILE A 189 13.38 14.65 -18.20
N ALA A 190 13.17 13.46 -17.64
CA ALA A 190 12.85 13.25 -16.23
C ALA A 190 14.08 13.34 -15.30
N ASN A 191 15.29 13.53 -15.86
CA ASN A 191 16.55 13.60 -15.13
C ASN A 191 16.74 12.45 -14.11
N LEU A 192 16.32 11.23 -14.51
CA LEU A 192 16.37 10.06 -13.63
C LEU A 192 17.80 9.49 -13.62
N GLU A 193 18.47 9.60 -12.48
CA GLU A 193 19.76 8.93 -12.24
C GLU A 193 19.55 7.42 -12.10
N LEU A 194 19.58 6.70 -13.22
CA LEU A 194 19.44 5.26 -13.30
C LEU A 194 20.77 4.61 -13.65
N ASP A 195 21.01 3.43 -13.10
CA ASP A 195 22.00 2.50 -13.66
C ASP A 195 21.54 2.09 -15.06
N PHE A 196 22.17 2.69 -16.08
CA PHE A 196 21.81 2.54 -17.48
C PHE A 196 21.89 1.07 -17.93
N LEU A 197 22.88 0.31 -17.43
CA LEU A 197 23.06 -1.09 -17.80
C LEU A 197 21.94 -1.96 -17.21
N MET A 198 21.59 -1.71 -15.95
CA MET A 198 20.47 -2.39 -15.29
C MET A 198 19.13 -2.07 -15.96
N PHE A 199 18.94 -0.82 -16.39
CA PHE A 199 17.77 -0.40 -17.15
C PHE A 199 17.68 -1.14 -18.49
N ILE A 200 18.73 -1.13 -19.31
CA ILE A 200 18.75 -1.82 -20.61
C ILE A 200 18.45 -3.31 -20.43
N ARG A 201 19.11 -3.98 -19.48
CA ARG A 201 18.89 -5.41 -19.25
C ARG A 201 17.44 -5.72 -18.94
N ARG A 202 16.81 -4.93 -18.06
CA ARG A 202 15.39 -5.10 -17.69
C ARG A 202 14.45 -4.79 -18.86
N PHE A 203 14.76 -3.75 -19.62
CA PHE A 203 13.98 -3.36 -20.78
C PHE A 203 13.98 -4.45 -21.86
N ILE A 204 15.14 -5.05 -22.15
CA ILE A 204 15.25 -6.18 -23.09
C ILE A 204 14.39 -7.36 -22.63
N VAL A 205 14.44 -7.71 -21.34
CA VAL A 205 13.59 -8.79 -20.78
C VAL A 205 12.11 -8.48 -20.96
N LEU A 206 11.68 -7.25 -20.65
CA LEU A 206 10.27 -6.84 -20.79
C LEU A 206 9.83 -6.88 -22.26
N LEU A 207 10.65 -6.39 -23.18
CA LEU A 207 10.39 -6.47 -24.61
C LEU A 207 10.29 -7.91 -25.10
N PHE A 208 11.18 -8.79 -24.62
CA PHE A 208 11.14 -10.20 -24.96
C PHE A 208 9.84 -10.85 -24.49
N VAL A 209 9.43 -10.60 -23.23
CA VAL A 209 8.16 -11.10 -22.69
C VAL A 209 6.97 -10.58 -23.49
N PHE A 210 6.95 -9.28 -23.80
CA PHE A 210 5.90 -8.67 -24.61
C PHE A 210 5.83 -9.32 -26.02
N ALA A 211 6.98 -9.52 -26.67
CA ALA A 211 7.07 -10.19 -27.96
C ALA A 211 6.59 -11.66 -27.90
N CYS A 212 6.91 -12.39 -26.83
CA CYS A 212 6.41 -13.75 -26.61
C CYS A 212 4.89 -13.77 -26.48
N ILE A 213 4.31 -12.87 -25.67
CA ILE A 213 2.86 -12.77 -25.47
C ILE A 213 2.16 -12.43 -26.78
N THR A 214 2.60 -11.40 -27.50
CA THR A 214 1.97 -10.99 -28.76
C THR A 214 2.11 -12.06 -29.84
N THR A 215 3.24 -12.76 -29.89
CA THR A 215 3.45 -13.92 -30.79
C THR A 215 2.51 -15.07 -30.44
N LEU A 216 2.30 -15.35 -29.14
CA LEU A 216 1.36 -16.37 -28.69
C LEU A 216 -0.08 -16.02 -29.11
N LEU A 217 -0.53 -14.77 -28.87
CA LEU A 217 -1.85 -14.29 -29.29
C LEU A 217 -2.02 -14.37 -30.81
N TRP A 218 -0.97 -14.03 -31.55
CA TRP A 218 -0.92 -14.14 -33.00
C TRP A 218 -1.06 -15.59 -33.46
N LEU A 219 -0.37 -16.55 -32.84
CA LEU A 219 -0.49 -17.98 -33.13
C LEU A 219 -1.90 -18.51 -32.80
N ILE A 220 -2.48 -18.10 -31.67
CA ILE A 220 -3.85 -18.47 -31.27
C ILE A 220 -4.86 -18.04 -32.34
N SER A 221 -4.66 -16.88 -32.99
CA SER A 221 -5.55 -16.41 -34.05
C SER A 221 -5.64 -17.37 -35.26
N TYR A 222 -4.59 -18.17 -35.51
CA TYR A 222 -4.58 -19.16 -36.59
C TYR A 222 -5.42 -20.41 -36.30
N SER A 223 -5.91 -20.59 -35.07
CA SER A 223 -6.90 -21.62 -34.76
C SER A 223 -8.14 -21.53 -35.66
N LEU A 224 -8.49 -20.32 -36.14
CA LEU A 224 -9.55 -20.09 -37.10
C LEU A 224 -9.32 -20.81 -38.45
N LEU A 225 -8.05 -21.04 -38.83
CA LEU A 225 -7.70 -21.74 -40.06
C LEU A 225 -7.84 -23.27 -39.96
N LEU A 226 -7.96 -23.82 -38.75
CA LEU A 226 -8.08 -25.27 -38.55
C LEU A 226 -9.47 -25.81 -38.89
N LYS A 227 -10.53 -25.01 -38.70
CA LYS A 227 -11.94 -25.39 -38.95
C LYS A 227 -12.49 -24.88 -40.29
N LEU A 228 -11.60 -24.67 -41.26
CA LEU A 228 -11.86 -23.90 -42.47
C LEU A 228 -12.44 -24.78 -43.59
N SER A 229 -13.74 -24.64 -43.86
CA SER A 229 -14.41 -25.32 -44.97
C SER A 229 -14.24 -24.51 -46.27
N ILE A 230 -13.25 -24.86 -47.08
CA ILE A 230 -12.85 -24.14 -48.31
C ILE A 230 -14.04 -23.79 -49.22
N PRO A 231 -14.96 -24.73 -49.56
CA PRO A 231 -16.05 -24.43 -50.51
C PRO A 231 -17.06 -23.39 -49.99
N LEU A 232 -17.34 -23.38 -48.69
CA LEU A 232 -18.31 -22.46 -48.07
C LEU A 232 -17.77 -21.04 -47.90
N ILE A 233 -16.44 -20.91 -47.82
CA ILE A 233 -15.76 -19.61 -47.66
C ILE A 233 -15.56 -18.93 -49.01
N LEU A 234 -15.21 -19.69 -50.06
CA LEU A 234 -15.14 -19.19 -51.44
C LEU A 234 -16.50 -18.69 -51.93
N LYS A 235 -17.60 -19.38 -51.59
CA LYS A 235 -18.98 -18.94 -51.86
C LYS A 235 -19.44 -17.75 -50.98
N GLY A 236 -18.59 -17.21 -50.11
CA GLY A 236 -18.89 -16.05 -49.26
C GLY A 236 -19.85 -16.31 -48.08
N LYS A 237 -20.52 -17.47 -48.02
CA LYS A 237 -21.59 -17.76 -47.05
C LYS A 237 -21.11 -17.84 -45.59
N LYS A 238 -19.88 -18.30 -45.34
CA LYS A 238 -19.33 -18.51 -43.98
C LYS A 238 -18.39 -17.39 -43.51
N GLY A 239 -17.57 -16.85 -44.41
CA GLY A 239 -16.59 -15.79 -44.08
C GLY A 239 -17.24 -14.46 -43.70
N TYR A 240 -18.30 -14.05 -44.41
CA TYR A 240 -18.98 -12.77 -44.16
C TYR A 240 -19.72 -12.76 -42.82
N LYS A 241 -20.49 -13.83 -42.51
CA LYS A 241 -21.19 -13.96 -41.23
C LYS A 241 -20.24 -14.02 -40.03
N PHE A 242 -19.12 -14.72 -40.17
CA PHE A 242 -18.09 -14.80 -39.14
C PHE A 242 -17.38 -13.46 -38.91
N SER A 243 -17.05 -12.73 -39.98
CA SER A 243 -16.43 -11.41 -39.87
C SER A 243 -17.35 -10.38 -39.21
N ILE A 244 -18.66 -10.43 -39.50
CA ILE A 244 -19.65 -9.60 -38.81
C ILE A 244 -19.74 -9.99 -37.34
N PHE A 245 -19.84 -11.29 -37.04
CA PHE A 245 -19.90 -11.78 -35.65
C PHE A 245 -18.68 -11.33 -34.84
N MET A 246 -17.46 -11.52 -35.36
CA MET A 246 -16.23 -11.05 -34.71
C MET A 246 -16.20 -9.54 -34.57
N GLY A 247 -16.63 -8.78 -35.58
CA GLY A 247 -16.73 -7.34 -35.48
C GLY A 247 -17.68 -6.89 -34.36
N THR A 248 -18.86 -7.50 -34.25
CA THR A 248 -19.83 -7.21 -33.19
C THR A 248 -19.30 -7.65 -31.82
N PHE A 249 -18.69 -8.83 -31.72
CA PHE A 249 -18.12 -9.36 -30.49
C PHE A 249 -16.99 -8.47 -29.96
N THR A 250 -16.07 -8.04 -30.84
CA THR A 250 -15.01 -7.07 -30.50
C THR A 250 -15.60 -5.77 -29.99
N LYS A 251 -16.62 -5.23 -30.66
CA LYS A 251 -17.30 -4.00 -30.20
C LYS A 251 -17.96 -4.17 -28.84
N CYS A 252 -18.65 -5.29 -28.59
CA CYS A 252 -19.25 -5.57 -27.29
C CYS A 252 -18.19 -5.64 -26.18
N ILE A 253 -17.07 -6.32 -26.42
CA ILE A 253 -15.96 -6.39 -25.46
C ILE A 253 -15.35 -5.00 -25.23
N MET A 254 -15.12 -4.22 -26.30
CA MET A 254 -14.61 -2.85 -26.18
C MET A 254 -15.53 -1.98 -25.33
N VAL A 255 -16.86 -2.05 -25.53
CA VAL A 255 -17.83 -1.31 -24.72
C VAL A 255 -17.75 -1.73 -23.24
N LEU A 256 -17.70 -3.03 -22.95
CA LEU A 256 -17.59 -3.52 -21.57
C LEU A 256 -16.31 -3.03 -20.89
N ILE A 257 -15.18 -3.09 -21.60
CA ILE A 257 -13.89 -2.63 -21.05
C ILE A 257 -13.89 -1.12 -20.87
N LEU A 258 -14.40 -0.36 -21.84
CA LEU A 258 -14.55 1.09 -21.72
C LEU A 258 -15.44 1.47 -20.54
N SER A 259 -16.57 0.79 -20.34
CA SER A 259 -17.44 0.99 -19.17
C SER A 259 -16.71 0.69 -17.87
N PHE A 260 -15.90 -0.36 -17.82
CA PHE A 260 -15.09 -0.69 -16.64
C PHE A 260 -14.05 0.39 -16.35
N LEU A 261 -13.28 0.83 -17.36
CA LEU A 261 -12.27 1.88 -17.22
C LEU A 261 -12.89 3.22 -16.82
N LEU A 262 -14.06 3.57 -17.37
CA LEU A 262 -14.81 4.75 -16.97
C LEU A 262 -15.29 4.66 -15.53
N ALA A 263 -15.80 3.50 -15.08
CA ALA A 263 -16.19 3.29 -13.69
C ALA A 263 -15.00 3.44 -12.73
N GLN A 264 -13.84 2.88 -13.09
CA GLN A 264 -12.59 3.04 -12.34
C GLN A 264 -12.16 4.51 -12.27
N ASN A 265 -12.26 5.24 -13.39
CA ASN A 265 -11.91 6.66 -13.46
C ASN A 265 -12.86 7.52 -12.62
N LEU A 266 -14.17 7.25 -12.67
CA LEU A 266 -15.16 7.92 -11.84
C LEU A 266 -14.91 7.71 -10.35
N ASN A 267 -14.44 6.52 -9.95
CA ASN A 267 -14.03 6.25 -8.58
C ASN A 267 -12.79 7.08 -8.18
N ALA A 268 -11.76 7.13 -9.04
CA ALA A 268 -10.59 7.98 -8.82
C ALA A 268 -10.95 9.47 -8.73
N TYR A 269 -11.85 9.95 -9.60
CA TYR A 269 -12.38 11.30 -9.56
C TYR A 269 -13.13 11.59 -8.25
N THR A 270 -13.96 10.64 -7.78
CA THR A 270 -14.69 10.76 -6.52
C THR A 270 -13.74 10.85 -5.33
N LYS A 271 -12.68 10.04 -5.32
CA LYS A 271 -11.60 10.13 -4.32
C LYS A 271 -10.90 11.49 -4.34
N LEU A 272 -10.50 11.97 -5.52
CA LEU A 272 -9.89 13.29 -5.67
C LEU A 272 -10.81 14.39 -5.17
N LYS A 273 -12.09 14.34 -5.55
CA LYS A 273 -13.09 15.29 -5.07
C LYS A 273 -13.17 15.28 -3.54
N ASN A 274 -13.22 14.12 -2.90
CA ASN A 274 -13.25 14.02 -1.43
C ASN A 274 -11.97 14.60 -0.78
N ILE A 275 -10.79 14.41 -1.38
CA ILE A 275 -9.53 15.01 -0.90
C ILE A 275 -9.59 16.54 -0.99
N TYR A 276 -10.10 17.08 -2.10
CA TYR A 276 -10.28 18.53 -2.28
C TYR A 276 -11.37 19.10 -1.35
N ASP A 277 -12.51 18.42 -1.20
CA ASP A 277 -13.59 18.83 -0.29
C ASP A 277 -13.15 18.85 1.19
N SER A 278 -12.14 18.05 1.54
CA SER A 278 -11.53 18.00 2.88
C SER A 278 -10.32 18.93 3.05
N GLU A 279 -9.94 19.72 2.04
CA GLU A 279 -8.80 20.63 2.06
C GLU A 279 -8.79 21.59 3.25
N LYS A 280 -9.94 22.18 3.55
CA LYS A 280 -10.13 23.06 4.71
C LYS A 280 -9.80 22.43 6.06
N ILE A 281 -9.79 21.09 6.14
CA ILE A 281 -9.55 20.32 7.36
C ILE A 281 -8.06 20.00 7.46
N TRP A 282 -7.49 19.36 6.44
CA TRP A 282 -6.10 18.90 6.50
C TRP A 282 -5.08 20.02 6.38
N GLN A 283 -5.41 21.18 5.78
CA GLN A 283 -4.54 22.37 5.84
C GLN A 283 -4.36 22.92 7.26
N LYS A 284 -5.28 22.61 8.19
CA LYS A 284 -5.13 22.99 9.61
C LYS A 284 -4.29 21.97 10.40
N LEU A 285 -3.87 20.88 9.76
CA LEU A 285 -3.12 19.80 10.37
C LEU A 285 -1.62 19.81 10.00
N ASP A 286 -1.12 20.90 9.42
CA ASP A 286 0.27 21.04 8.98
C ASP A 286 1.31 20.74 10.08
N ASN A 287 0.99 21.02 11.35
CA ASN A 287 1.88 20.73 12.48
C ASN A 287 1.48 19.48 13.29
N TYR A 288 0.78 18.53 12.65
CA TYR A 288 0.38 17.28 13.29
C TYR A 288 0.98 16.07 12.59
N TYR A 289 1.38 15.11 13.42
CA TYR A 289 2.16 13.94 13.04
C TYR A 289 1.50 12.67 13.56
N THR A 290 1.73 11.61 12.82
CA THR A 290 1.31 10.24 13.15
C THR A 290 2.55 9.40 13.37
N LEU A 291 2.43 8.37 14.21
CA LEU A 291 3.52 7.43 14.48
C LEU A 291 3.23 6.09 13.82
N GLU A 292 4.26 5.47 13.26
CA GLU A 292 4.22 4.11 12.72
C GLU A 292 5.02 3.21 13.66
N ILE A 293 4.35 2.31 14.37
CA ILE A 293 5.02 1.38 15.30
C ILE A 293 5.75 0.29 14.49
N SER A 294 6.99 0.00 14.88
CA SER A 294 7.81 -1.05 14.27
C SER A 294 7.11 -2.41 14.33
N PRO A 295 7.05 -3.18 13.22
CA PRO A 295 6.44 -4.51 13.18
C PRO A 295 7.39 -5.56 13.79
N ASN A 296 7.69 -5.42 15.08
CA ASN A 296 8.50 -6.37 15.85
C ASN A 296 7.62 -7.45 16.48
N ILE A 297 8.10 -8.69 16.46
CA ILE A 297 7.49 -9.78 17.23
C ILE A 297 7.82 -9.53 18.70
N ARG A 298 6.79 -9.35 19.53
CA ARG A 298 6.92 -9.00 20.94
C ARG A 298 6.34 -10.11 21.80
N ASN A 299 7.00 -10.42 22.91
CA ASN A 299 6.40 -11.23 23.95
C ASN A 299 5.42 -10.38 24.80
N SER A 300 4.70 -11.02 25.73
CA SER A 300 3.69 -10.34 26.55
C SER A 300 4.27 -9.24 27.44
N GLU A 301 5.47 -9.41 27.99
CA GLU A 301 6.12 -8.42 28.86
C GLU A 301 6.57 -7.18 28.06
N GLU A 302 7.19 -7.39 26.90
CA GLU A 302 7.61 -6.34 25.97
C GLU A 302 6.39 -5.54 25.47
N LYS A 303 5.27 -6.23 25.19
CA LYS A 303 4.01 -5.55 24.84
C LYS A 303 3.54 -4.65 25.97
N GLN A 304 3.56 -5.13 27.22
CA GLN A 304 3.12 -4.34 28.37
C GLN A 304 4.01 -3.11 28.63
N ILE A 305 5.33 -3.24 28.43
CA ILE A 305 6.27 -2.12 28.53
C ILE A 305 5.95 -1.08 27.45
N LEU A 306 5.73 -1.51 26.20
CA LEU A 306 5.36 -0.64 25.10
C LEU A 306 4.04 0.09 25.36
N GLU A 307 3.01 -0.63 25.83
CA GLU A 307 1.72 -0.04 26.23
C GLU A 307 1.90 1.06 27.29
N THR A 308 2.74 0.82 28.29
CA THR A 308 3.03 1.77 29.37
C THR A 308 3.77 3.00 28.85
N ASN A 309 4.77 2.81 27.99
CA ASN A 309 5.53 3.92 27.40
C ASN A 309 4.68 4.77 26.47
N ILE A 310 3.81 4.15 25.66
CA ILE A 310 2.85 4.86 24.79
C ILE A 310 1.81 5.62 25.62
N TYR A 311 1.31 5.03 26.71
CA TYR A 311 0.41 5.72 27.63
C TYR A 311 1.05 7.00 28.21
N ASN A 312 2.31 6.91 28.67
CA ASN A 312 3.05 8.05 29.20
C ASN A 312 3.37 9.10 28.13
N LEU A 313 3.67 8.68 26.90
CA LEU A 313 3.82 9.56 25.75
C LEU A 313 2.54 10.37 25.51
N ILE A 314 1.38 9.70 25.46
CA ILE A 314 0.09 10.34 25.20
C ILE A 314 -0.29 11.28 26.33
N LYS A 315 0.00 10.92 27.59
CA LYS A 315 -0.20 11.81 28.74
C LYS A 315 0.45 13.17 28.55
N LYS A 316 1.73 13.16 28.16
CA LYS A 316 2.49 14.39 27.90
C LYS A 316 2.01 15.08 26.61
N SER A 317 1.74 14.31 25.56
CA SER A 317 1.28 14.86 24.28
C SER A 317 -0.08 15.54 24.38
N GLU A 318 -1.02 15.01 25.18
CA GLU A 318 -2.35 15.58 25.32
C GLU A 318 -2.29 16.96 26.00
N GLN A 319 -1.39 17.14 26.97
CA GLN A 319 -1.13 18.46 27.58
C GLN A 319 -0.60 19.48 26.57
N LEU A 320 0.06 19.02 25.52
CA LEU A 320 0.65 19.83 24.46
C LEU A 320 -0.27 20.00 23.23
N GLY A 321 -1.50 19.48 23.30
CA GLY A 321 -2.51 19.63 22.26
C GLY A 321 -2.64 18.44 21.31
N GLY A 322 -2.17 17.25 21.69
CA GLY A 322 -2.39 16.01 20.93
C GLY A 322 -3.89 15.69 20.79
N LEU A 323 -4.27 15.11 19.64
CA LEU A 323 -5.66 14.87 19.26
C LEU A 323 -5.95 13.36 19.23
N LEU A 324 -6.97 12.93 19.97
CA LEU A 324 -7.53 11.58 19.83
C LEU A 324 -8.67 11.63 18.80
N LEU A 325 -8.62 10.75 17.80
CA LEU A 325 -9.57 10.66 16.70
C LEU A 325 -9.74 9.21 16.21
N LYS A 326 -9.92 8.27 17.13
CA LYS A 326 -10.06 6.85 16.79
C LYS A 326 -11.49 6.55 16.34
N ASN A 327 -11.63 5.82 15.24
CA ASN A 327 -12.88 5.24 14.76
C ASN A 327 -12.71 3.71 14.61
N ASN A 328 -13.81 3.00 14.34
CA ASN A 328 -13.78 1.55 14.11
C ASN A 328 -14.02 1.19 12.63
N ASN A 329 -13.66 2.06 11.69
CA ASN A 329 -13.97 1.85 10.27
C ASN A 329 -13.38 0.56 9.70
N ILE A 330 -12.28 0.05 10.27
CA ILE A 330 -11.68 -1.25 9.91
C ILE A 330 -12.73 -2.38 9.99
N ALA A 331 -13.67 -2.31 10.92
CA ALA A 331 -14.75 -3.28 11.06
C ALA A 331 -15.89 -3.09 10.05
N ASN A 332 -15.84 -2.05 9.21
CA ASN A 332 -16.89 -1.61 8.30
C ASN A 332 -18.30 -1.63 8.96
N PRO A 333 -18.48 -0.88 10.05
CA PRO A 333 -19.69 -0.93 10.86
C PRO A 333 -20.95 -0.58 10.05
N ASP A 334 -22.03 -1.32 10.31
CA ASP A 334 -23.36 -0.86 9.91
C ASP A 334 -23.67 0.47 10.60
N LYS A 335 -24.40 1.36 9.92
CA LYS A 335 -24.79 2.68 10.47
C LYS A 335 -25.58 2.55 11.77
N ASN A 336 -26.29 1.44 11.97
CA ASN A 336 -27.08 1.16 13.17
C ASN A 336 -26.32 0.32 14.21
N ASN A 337 -25.09 -0.13 13.92
CA ASN A 337 -24.26 -0.77 14.92
C ASN A 337 -23.63 0.30 15.82
N TYR A 338 -24.00 0.31 17.10
CA TYR A 338 -23.53 1.26 18.12
C TYR A 338 -22.64 0.61 19.18
N ILE A 339 -22.13 -0.60 18.93
CA ILE A 339 -21.22 -1.30 19.84
C ILE A 339 -19.85 -0.59 19.84
N PRO A 340 -19.27 -0.19 20.99
CA PRO A 340 -18.00 0.54 21.05
C PRO A 340 -16.81 -0.16 20.37
N GLU A 341 -16.78 -1.49 20.34
CA GLU A 341 -15.66 -2.26 19.82
C GLU A 341 -15.59 -2.26 18.28
N ASN A 342 -16.73 -2.28 17.61
CA ASN A 342 -16.81 -2.51 16.16
C ASN A 342 -17.93 -1.74 15.44
N GLY A 343 -18.65 -0.87 16.15
CA GLY A 343 -19.75 -0.06 15.65
C GLY A 343 -19.32 1.33 15.16
N ASN A 344 -20.29 2.12 14.71
CA ASN A 344 -20.15 3.51 14.26
C ASN A 344 -19.96 4.46 15.45
N VAL A 345 -18.84 4.29 16.16
CA VAL A 345 -18.44 5.06 17.34
C VAL A 345 -17.15 5.80 17.03
N PHE A 346 -17.10 7.07 17.42
CA PHE A 346 -15.96 7.96 17.23
C PHE A 346 -15.45 8.45 18.58
N PHE A 347 -14.23 8.04 18.91
CA PHE A 347 -13.56 8.32 20.17
C PHE A 347 -12.70 9.57 20.04
N ILE A 348 -12.96 10.56 20.89
CA ILE A 348 -12.29 11.86 20.85
C ILE A 348 -11.83 12.32 22.23
N ASN A 349 -10.86 13.22 22.26
CA ASN A 349 -10.47 13.95 23.48
C ASN A 349 -10.90 15.42 23.40
N ASN A 350 -10.69 16.15 24.50
CA ASN A 350 -11.05 17.57 24.59
C ASN A 350 -10.32 18.45 23.56
N ASN A 351 -9.06 18.14 23.26
CA ASN A 351 -8.29 18.89 22.27
C ASN A 351 -8.90 18.74 20.87
N PHE A 352 -9.29 17.52 20.49
CA PHE A 352 -9.99 17.27 19.23
C PHE A 352 -11.33 18.01 19.17
N LEU A 353 -12.11 17.95 20.25
CA LEU A 353 -13.39 18.67 20.34
C LEU A 353 -13.21 20.17 20.07
N ASN A 354 -12.24 20.81 20.73
CA ASN A 354 -11.94 22.23 20.56
C ASN A 354 -11.42 22.55 19.13
N PHE A 355 -10.56 21.70 18.59
CA PHE A 355 -10.07 21.82 17.22
C PHE A 355 -11.21 21.75 16.21
N TYR A 356 -12.09 20.75 16.34
CA TYR A 356 -13.13 20.46 15.35
C TYR A 356 -14.33 21.42 15.43
N LYS A 357 -14.62 22.01 16.61
CA LYS A 357 -15.61 23.10 16.77
C LYS A 357 -15.32 24.32 15.87
N ASN A 358 -14.05 24.55 15.53
CA ASN A 358 -13.62 25.62 14.61
C ASN A 358 -13.73 25.24 13.12
N ILE A 359 -14.03 23.98 12.82
CA ILE A 359 -14.14 23.45 11.46
C ILE A 359 -15.60 23.17 11.12
N ASN A 360 -16.34 22.57 12.06
CA ASN A 360 -17.75 22.28 11.93
C ASN A 360 -18.52 22.93 13.09
N HIS A 361 -19.37 23.91 12.76
CA HIS A 361 -20.20 24.60 13.73
C HIS A 361 -21.19 23.69 14.45
N ASP A 362 -21.57 22.57 13.83
CA ASP A 362 -22.51 21.60 14.40
C ASP A 362 -21.92 20.86 15.60
N PHE A 363 -20.59 20.80 15.68
CA PHE A 363 -19.84 20.24 16.81
C PHE A 363 -19.86 21.13 18.05
N LYS A 364 -20.33 22.38 17.95
CA LYS A 364 -20.42 23.30 19.11
C LYS A 364 -21.42 22.83 20.17
N MET A 365 -22.37 21.95 19.81
CA MET A 365 -23.38 21.39 20.70
C MET A 365 -22.83 20.29 21.62
N ILE A 366 -21.60 19.84 21.39
CA ILE A 366 -20.94 18.81 22.20
C ILE A 366 -20.13 19.53 23.28
N ASP A 367 -20.52 19.36 24.55
CA ASP A 367 -19.85 19.98 25.69
C ASP A 367 -19.41 18.94 26.72
N ASN A 368 -18.28 19.19 27.37
CA ASN A 368 -17.71 18.25 28.33
C ASN A 368 -18.23 18.51 29.75
N HIS A 369 -18.74 17.47 30.40
CA HIS A 369 -18.94 17.42 31.84
C HIS A 369 -17.83 16.58 32.48
N SER A 370 -16.97 17.20 33.28
CA SER A 370 -15.72 16.60 33.79
C SER A 370 -15.91 15.45 34.78
N ASP A 371 -17.11 15.26 35.32
CA ASP A 371 -17.44 14.23 36.31
C ASP A 371 -17.91 12.91 35.68
N LYS A 372 -18.18 12.87 34.36
CA LYS A 372 -18.76 11.73 33.65
C LYS A 372 -18.10 11.49 32.30
N ILE A 373 -18.27 10.29 31.76
CA ILE A 373 -17.87 9.97 30.39
C ILE A 373 -19.05 10.30 29.48
N ASN A 374 -18.89 11.33 28.65
CA ASN A 374 -19.97 11.87 27.84
C ASN A 374 -20.06 11.13 26.50
N VAL A 375 -21.23 10.59 26.21
CA VAL A 375 -21.55 9.87 24.97
C VAL A 375 -22.68 10.59 24.26
N PHE A 376 -22.41 11.10 23.07
CA PHE A 376 -23.37 11.86 22.27
C PHE A 376 -23.93 10.99 21.16
N ILE A 377 -25.25 10.83 21.14
CA ILE A 377 -25.94 10.00 20.15
C ILE A 377 -26.75 10.86 19.18
N PRO A 378 -26.85 10.44 17.90
CA PRO A 378 -27.74 11.07 16.94
C PRO A 378 -29.23 11.01 17.37
N PRO A 379 -30.07 11.99 16.99
CA PRO A 379 -31.50 12.01 17.30
C PRO A 379 -32.24 10.70 17.01
N ARG A 380 -31.90 10.02 15.91
CA ARG A 380 -32.51 8.75 15.49
C ARG A 380 -32.35 7.61 16.52
N LEU A 381 -31.34 7.69 17.39
CA LEU A 381 -31.04 6.68 18.41
C LEU A 381 -31.66 7.01 19.77
N GLN A 382 -32.50 8.05 19.88
CA GLN A 382 -33.11 8.48 21.13
C GLN A 382 -33.83 7.33 21.87
N TYR A 383 -34.54 6.48 21.14
CA TYR A 383 -35.27 5.33 21.71
C TYR A 383 -34.34 4.23 22.25
N GLN A 384 -33.10 4.17 21.78
CA GLN A 384 -32.08 3.18 22.20
C GLN A 384 -31.15 3.73 23.29
N LYS A 385 -31.40 4.95 23.78
CA LYS A 385 -30.54 5.64 24.76
C LYS A 385 -30.14 4.77 25.95
N SER A 386 -31.10 4.08 26.57
CA SER A 386 -30.86 3.25 27.77
C SER A 386 -29.96 2.04 27.46
N GLU A 387 -30.18 1.39 26.32
CA GLU A 387 -29.39 0.26 25.86
C GLU A 387 -27.96 0.68 25.50
N ILE A 388 -27.82 1.79 24.77
CA ILE A 388 -26.53 2.40 24.44
C ILE A 388 -25.75 2.73 25.71
N GLN A 389 -26.40 3.36 26.70
CA GLN A 389 -25.78 3.72 27.97
C GLN A 389 -25.25 2.48 28.71
N LYS A 390 -26.05 1.41 28.79
CA LYS A 390 -25.65 0.15 29.44
C LYS A 390 -24.47 -0.50 28.73
N ASN A 391 -24.51 -0.55 27.39
CA ASN A 391 -23.45 -1.13 26.57
C ASN A 391 -22.13 -0.35 26.74
N HIS A 392 -22.19 0.98 26.63
CA HIS A 392 -21.01 1.83 26.77
C HIS A 392 -20.42 1.81 28.18
N GLN A 393 -21.26 1.73 29.21
CA GLN A 393 -20.78 1.52 30.59
C GLN A 393 -20.03 0.20 30.73
N GLY A 394 -20.61 -0.90 30.23
CA GLY A 394 -19.98 -2.22 30.28
C GLY A 394 -18.63 -2.26 29.54
N TRP A 395 -18.54 -1.60 28.38
CA TRP A 395 -17.27 -1.47 27.65
C TRP A 395 -16.22 -0.69 28.44
N ILE A 396 -16.61 0.45 29.03
CA ILE A 396 -15.70 1.24 29.87
C ILE A 396 -15.21 0.43 31.08
N ASP A 397 -16.11 -0.27 31.77
CA ASP A 397 -15.77 -1.07 32.95
C ASP A 397 -14.84 -2.24 32.58
N PHE A 398 -15.00 -2.81 31.38
CA PHE A 398 -14.10 -3.82 30.82
C PHE A 398 -12.72 -3.25 30.51
N GLN A 399 -12.65 -2.04 29.93
CA GLN A 399 -11.39 -1.38 29.64
C GLN A 399 -10.62 -1.06 30.92
N LYS A 400 -11.29 -0.48 31.91
CA LYS A 400 -10.69 -0.09 33.18
C LYS A 400 -11.75 -0.03 34.27
N GLN A 401 -11.55 -0.76 35.36
CA GLN A 401 -12.44 -0.66 36.53
C GLN A 401 -12.37 0.75 37.12
N GLN A 402 -13.46 1.50 37.02
CA GLN A 402 -13.56 2.86 37.53
C GLN A 402 -14.99 3.23 37.93
N ASN A 403 -15.13 4.24 38.79
CA ASN A 403 -16.43 4.69 39.31
C ASN A 403 -17.11 5.75 38.44
N LYS A 404 -16.52 6.12 37.29
CA LYS A 404 -17.10 7.11 36.38
C LYS A 404 -18.30 6.50 35.64
N LYS A 405 -19.42 7.23 35.67
CA LYS A 405 -20.63 6.83 34.96
C LYS A 405 -20.63 7.40 33.54
N VAL A 406 -21.15 6.62 32.60
CA VAL A 406 -21.45 7.04 31.24
C VAL A 406 -22.75 7.85 31.24
N ASP A 407 -22.68 9.08 30.73
CA ASP A 407 -23.84 9.93 30.48
C ASP A 407 -24.13 9.99 28.98
N VAL A 408 -25.32 9.57 28.58
CA VAL A 408 -25.74 9.60 27.18
C VAL A 408 -26.59 10.83 26.90
N GLN A 409 -26.13 11.67 25.99
CA GLN A 409 -26.82 12.88 25.56
C GLN A 409 -27.27 12.75 24.11
N VAL A 410 -28.51 13.14 23.84
CA VAL A 410 -29.06 13.13 22.48
C VAL A 410 -28.75 14.48 21.83
N LEU A 411 -28.10 14.45 20.67
CA LEU A 411 -27.82 15.64 19.90
C LEU A 411 -29.12 16.20 19.30
N SER A 412 -29.20 17.52 19.15
CA SER A 412 -30.39 18.18 18.55
C SER A 412 -30.52 17.91 17.05
N LYS A 413 -29.41 17.55 16.38
CA LYS A 413 -29.37 17.19 14.97
C LYS A 413 -28.28 16.16 14.69
N ASN A 414 -28.37 15.51 13.53
CA ASN A 414 -27.32 14.63 13.05
C ASN A 414 -26.04 15.43 12.76
N VAL A 415 -24.90 14.88 13.15
CA VAL A 415 -23.59 15.49 12.98
C VAL A 415 -22.71 14.58 12.15
N SER A 416 -22.09 15.13 11.11
CA SER A 416 -21.11 14.43 10.29
C SER A 416 -19.69 14.82 10.71
N VAL A 417 -18.84 13.81 10.85
CA VAL A 417 -17.45 14.00 11.28
C VAL A 417 -16.53 13.50 10.19
N PHE A 418 -15.52 14.28 9.82
CA PHE A 418 -14.49 13.79 8.93
C PHE A 418 -13.83 12.56 9.54
N SER A 419 -13.64 11.49 8.77
CA SER A 419 -13.26 10.20 9.32
C SER A 419 -11.84 10.18 9.88
N PHE A 420 -10.94 11.01 9.33
CA PHE A 420 -9.49 10.95 9.55
C PHE A 420 -8.88 9.56 9.31
N ASP A 421 -9.61 8.68 8.62
CA ASP A 421 -9.23 7.29 8.41
C ASP A 421 -8.03 7.19 7.46
N ARG A 422 -7.11 6.29 7.78
CA ARG A 422 -5.90 6.02 7.01
C ARG A 422 -5.85 4.62 6.42
N THR A 423 -6.80 3.77 6.78
CA THR A 423 -6.74 2.32 6.54
C THR A 423 -7.82 1.85 5.58
N THR A 424 -9.01 2.46 5.62
CA THR A 424 -10.16 1.97 4.83
C THR A 424 -10.55 2.87 3.66
N ASN A 425 -11.60 2.47 2.93
CA ASN A 425 -12.18 3.24 1.84
C ASN A 425 -12.86 4.54 2.30
N LEU A 426 -13.04 4.75 3.62
CA LEU A 426 -13.53 6.01 4.19
C LEU A 426 -12.41 7.06 4.36
N LYS A 427 -11.20 6.80 3.88
CA LYS A 427 -10.15 7.81 3.68
C LYS A 427 -10.73 9.07 3.03
N PHE A 428 -10.54 10.22 3.67
CA PHE A 428 -11.07 11.52 3.23
C PHE A 428 -12.60 11.65 3.16
N GLY A 429 -13.33 10.68 3.70
CA GLY A 429 -14.79 10.69 3.80
C GLY A 429 -15.29 11.25 5.14
N TYR A 430 -16.60 11.20 5.32
CA TYR A 430 -17.27 11.57 6.57
C TYR A 430 -17.97 10.37 7.19
N LEU A 431 -17.83 10.23 8.50
CA LEU A 431 -18.68 9.41 9.34
C LEU A 431 -20.07 10.03 9.37
N ASP A 432 -21.05 9.28 8.88
CA ASP A 432 -22.45 9.68 8.87
C ASP A 432 -23.07 9.39 10.25
N SER A 433 -23.36 10.46 10.99
CA SER A 433 -24.07 10.40 12.27
C SER A 433 -23.50 9.35 13.24
N PRO A 434 -22.19 9.38 13.58
CA PRO A 434 -21.60 8.47 14.54
C PRO A 434 -22.06 8.78 15.97
N ILE A 435 -21.92 7.80 16.87
CA ILE A 435 -21.89 8.10 18.30
C ILE A 435 -20.53 8.73 18.62
N VAL A 436 -20.53 9.88 19.28
CA VAL A 436 -19.29 10.55 19.68
C VAL A 436 -19.06 10.29 21.16
N MET A 437 -17.95 9.62 21.49
CA MET A 437 -17.55 9.38 22.88
C MET A 437 -16.38 10.30 23.23
N LEU A 438 -16.61 11.16 24.22
CA LEU A 438 -15.60 12.08 24.74
C LEU A 438 -14.87 11.42 25.92
N LEU A 439 -13.57 11.27 25.76
CA LEU A 439 -12.68 10.58 26.68
C LEU A 439 -11.63 11.52 27.23
N THR A 440 -11.23 11.24 28.46
CA THR A 440 -10.02 11.73 29.10
C THR A 440 -9.01 10.59 29.21
N LEU A 441 -7.72 10.91 29.28
CA LEU A 441 -6.65 9.92 29.36
C LEU A 441 -6.88 8.84 30.43
N ASP A 442 -7.43 9.24 31.57
CA ASP A 442 -7.61 8.34 32.71
C ASP A 442 -8.77 7.35 32.53
N ASP A 443 -9.61 7.52 31.51
CA ASP A 443 -10.79 6.68 31.29
C ASP A 443 -10.46 5.30 30.71
N LEU A 444 -9.29 5.14 30.07
CA LEU A 444 -8.91 3.95 29.32
C LEU A 444 -7.48 3.47 29.64
N THR A 445 -7.13 2.28 29.16
CA THR A 445 -5.82 1.63 29.37
C THR A 445 -4.83 1.90 28.25
N GLY A 446 -3.55 1.59 28.50
CA GLY A 446 -2.48 1.69 27.53
C GLY A 446 -2.73 0.89 26.24
N ASP A 447 -3.40 -0.26 26.30
CA ASP A 447 -3.72 -1.09 25.13
C ASP A 447 -4.64 -0.36 24.14
N PHE A 448 -5.69 0.33 24.62
CA PHE A 448 -6.55 1.15 23.76
C PHE A 448 -5.74 2.22 23.02
N TYR A 449 -4.85 2.89 23.74
CA TYR A 449 -4.04 3.97 23.20
C TYR A 449 -2.94 3.47 22.25
N LEU A 450 -2.35 2.30 22.54
CA LEU A 450 -1.44 1.61 21.63
C LEU A 450 -2.16 1.28 20.32
N ALA A 451 -3.38 0.73 20.40
CA ALA A 451 -4.21 0.46 19.23
C ALA A 451 -4.57 1.75 18.48
N ALA A 452 -4.92 2.83 19.20
CA ALA A 452 -5.21 4.13 18.60
C ALA A 452 -4.00 4.66 17.82
N VAL A 453 -2.81 4.66 18.40
CA VAL A 453 -1.58 5.09 17.71
C VAL A 453 -1.28 4.20 16.51
N SER A 454 -1.36 2.87 16.67
CA SER A 454 -1.10 1.91 15.60
C SER A 454 -2.01 2.08 14.38
N GLN A 455 -3.24 2.54 14.59
CA GLN A 455 -4.23 2.75 13.52
C GLN A 455 -4.22 4.19 12.98
N GLY A 456 -3.32 5.05 13.47
CA GLY A 456 -3.32 6.49 13.14
C GLY A 456 -4.47 7.28 13.77
N GLY A 457 -5.15 6.69 14.76
CA GLY A 457 -6.23 7.26 15.55
C GLY A 457 -5.80 8.31 16.59
N TYR A 458 -4.52 8.69 16.61
CA TYR A 458 -3.98 9.74 17.47
C TYR A 458 -2.99 10.63 16.70
N LEU A 459 -3.12 11.95 16.82
CA LEU A 459 -2.24 12.93 16.20
C LEU A 459 -1.42 13.66 17.26
N PHE A 460 -0.11 13.65 17.07
CA PHE A 460 0.86 14.35 17.90
C PHE A 460 1.16 15.72 17.30
N LYS A 461 1.27 16.74 18.14
CA LYS A 461 1.54 18.11 17.69
C LYS A 461 3.03 18.40 17.83
N ASP A 462 3.59 19.13 16.86
CA ASP A 462 4.98 19.61 16.85
C ASP A 462 6.04 18.50 16.76
N LEU A 463 6.86 18.55 15.70
CA LEU A 463 7.82 17.47 15.41
C LEU A 463 8.94 17.41 16.45
N ASP A 464 9.53 18.55 16.81
CA ASP A 464 10.69 18.59 17.69
C ASP A 464 10.31 18.16 19.10
N THR A 465 9.15 18.65 19.56
CA THR A 465 8.55 18.23 20.82
C THR A 465 8.23 16.74 20.82
N LEU A 466 7.62 16.21 19.75
CA LEU A 466 7.33 14.79 19.63
C LEU A 466 8.62 13.94 19.68
N LYS A 467 9.67 14.33 18.96
CA LYS A 467 10.95 13.62 19.00
C LYS A 467 11.50 13.56 20.42
N GLN A 468 11.50 14.68 21.14
CA GLN A 468 11.95 14.73 22.52
C GLN A 468 11.13 13.81 23.42
N LEU A 469 9.79 13.84 23.29
CA LEU A 469 8.91 12.96 24.04
C LEU A 469 9.16 11.47 23.75
N LEU A 470 9.48 11.11 22.51
CA LEU A 470 9.82 9.73 22.16
C LEU A 470 11.13 9.28 22.82
N LYS A 471 12.12 10.18 22.95
CA LYS A 471 13.36 9.91 23.71
C LYS A 471 13.07 9.69 25.18
N ASP A 472 12.33 10.62 25.77
CA ASP A 472 12.00 10.63 27.21
C ASP A 472 11.19 9.40 27.64
N ASN A 473 10.46 8.77 26.73
CA ASN A 473 9.65 7.58 26.99
C ASN A 473 10.28 6.28 26.43
N HIS A 474 11.55 6.32 26.01
CA HIS A 474 12.28 5.15 25.48
C HIS A 474 11.58 4.46 24.30
N LEU A 475 10.98 5.24 23.39
CA LEU A 475 10.24 4.75 22.22
C LEU A 475 11.04 4.87 20.92
N GLU A 476 12.30 5.30 20.97
CA GLU A 476 13.11 5.58 19.78
C GLU A 476 13.27 4.37 18.85
N GLU A 477 13.40 3.17 19.42
CA GLU A 477 13.61 1.92 18.67
C GLU A 477 12.28 1.26 18.27
N GLU A 478 11.19 1.62 18.95
CA GLU A 478 9.87 1.04 18.77
C GLU A 478 9.05 1.75 17.68
N ILE A 479 9.43 2.98 17.32
CA ILE A 479 8.78 3.78 16.28
C ILE A 479 9.58 3.69 14.98
N SER A 480 8.95 3.13 13.95
CA SER A 480 9.49 2.98 12.60
C SER A 480 9.30 4.21 11.70
N GLY A 481 8.52 5.20 12.11
CA GLY A 481 8.29 6.37 11.30
C GLY A 481 7.46 7.44 12.01
N ILE A 482 7.79 8.69 11.72
CA ILE A 482 6.96 9.85 12.01
C ILE A 482 6.53 10.43 10.68
N THR A 483 5.23 10.49 10.44
CA THR A 483 4.67 10.95 9.18
C THR A 483 3.77 12.16 9.44
N ASN A 484 4.08 13.29 8.81
CA ASN A 484 3.22 14.46 8.82
C ASN A 484 1.86 14.12 8.19
N TYR A 485 0.77 14.57 8.82
CA TYR A 485 -0.57 14.23 8.33
C TYR A 485 -0.82 14.76 6.92
N LYS A 486 -0.45 16.01 6.65
CA LYS A 486 -0.62 16.65 5.34
C LYS A 486 0.23 15.99 4.25
N ASP A 487 1.47 15.61 4.56
CA ASP A 487 2.31 14.90 3.58
C ASP A 487 1.68 13.57 3.17
N SER A 488 1.07 12.86 4.12
CA SER A 488 0.30 11.64 3.82
C SER A 488 -0.88 11.92 2.88
N VAL A 489 -1.58 13.04 3.06
CA VAL A 489 -2.67 13.46 2.16
C VAL A 489 -2.15 13.81 0.78
N LEU A 490 -1.05 14.56 0.69
CA LEU A 490 -0.43 14.97 -0.57
C LEU A 490 0.09 13.76 -1.35
N ASN A 491 0.66 12.76 -0.67
CA ASN A 491 1.08 11.53 -1.31
C ASN A 491 -0.11 10.78 -1.94
N GLU A 492 -1.20 10.60 -1.20
CA GLU A 492 -2.40 9.94 -1.75
C GLU A 492 -3.04 10.76 -2.89
N LEU A 493 -3.01 12.10 -2.80
CA LEU A 493 -3.46 12.98 -3.87
C LEU A 493 -2.63 12.77 -5.16
N ASN A 494 -1.31 12.69 -5.03
CA ASN A 494 -0.42 12.44 -6.17
C ASN A 494 -0.60 11.03 -6.75
N GLU A 495 -0.71 10.01 -5.90
CA GLU A 495 -0.98 8.64 -6.33
C GLU A 495 -2.32 8.54 -7.06
N THR A 496 -3.39 9.15 -6.52
CA THR A 496 -4.72 9.14 -7.14
C THR A 496 -4.73 9.90 -8.47
N LYS A 497 -4.01 11.03 -8.56
CA LYS A 497 -3.83 11.75 -9.84
C LYS A 497 -3.12 10.89 -10.88
N THR A 498 -2.02 10.25 -10.51
CA THR A 498 -1.26 9.36 -11.39
C THR A 498 -2.14 8.22 -11.91
N LYS A 499 -2.89 7.56 -11.02
CA LYS A 499 -3.85 6.49 -11.37
C LYS A 499 -4.93 6.98 -12.34
N MET A 500 -5.47 8.18 -12.10
CA MET A 500 -6.46 8.80 -12.99
C MET A 500 -5.85 9.07 -14.38
N ILE A 501 -4.64 9.63 -14.46
CA ILE A 501 -3.94 9.91 -15.72
C ILE A 501 -3.68 8.62 -16.50
N ILE A 502 -3.14 7.58 -15.85
CA ILE A 502 -2.91 6.27 -16.47
C ILE A 502 -4.21 5.72 -17.06
N THR A 503 -5.31 5.81 -16.31
CA THR A 503 -6.62 5.32 -16.75
C THR A 503 -7.14 6.14 -17.94
N ILE A 504 -7.01 7.48 -17.93
CA ILE A 504 -7.39 8.34 -19.06
C ILE A 504 -6.59 8.00 -20.32
N VAL A 505 -5.26 7.87 -20.19
CA VAL A 505 -4.41 7.50 -21.32
C VAL A 505 -4.82 6.13 -21.88
N THR A 506 -5.14 5.18 -21.00
CA THR A 506 -5.63 3.84 -21.40
C THR A 506 -6.99 3.90 -22.11
N ILE A 507 -7.87 4.84 -21.76
CA ILE A 507 -9.16 5.05 -22.43
C ILE A 507 -8.98 5.68 -23.83
N ILE A 508 -7.99 6.56 -23.98
CA ILE A 508 -7.69 7.25 -25.26
C ILE A 508 -7.09 6.29 -26.28
N ILE A 509 -6.25 5.35 -25.82
CA ILE A 509 -5.65 4.27 -26.62
C ILE A 509 -6.71 3.23 -26.99
#